data_AF-A0A198GJR4-F1
#
_entry.id   AF-A0A198GJR4-F1
#
_cell.length_a   1.000
_cell.length_b   1.000
_cell.length_c   1.000
_cell.angle_alpha   90.00
_cell.angle_beta   90.00
_cell.angle_gamma   90.00
#
_symmetry.space_group_name_H-M   'P 1'
#
loop_
_entity.id
_entity.type
_entity.pdbx_description
1 polymer ?
#
loop_
_entity_poly.entity_id
_entity_poly.type
_entity_poly.pdbx_seq_one_letter_code
_entity_poly.pdbx_strand_id
1 'polypeptide(L)'
;MKSPLLVALSLTTFCSFSALASTSECTNAERQKNLANNSIALFDTLNGPVKSVIMSSSLPDDGRFKALKGEMQFGQCGELLKNHTSMQEYFENGLETNLLRTAPDNPYEFKYKYQIKNRYLTHSVYMQDIYNRNNKNQLESKTTRYYSNEGELLDTMETQYHYTNGLITSEITQSITPDSDKIATHYTYTDQGKLLKAVEDDKTLFDYQYDKEGKILKQVQYIKGVYDEDKSYETTCIEWDKYNNCLQETLESTIKIDNETVNYSKATLYYTYEYYQ
;
A
#
# COMPACT_ATOMS: atom_id res chain seq x y z
N MET A 1 -7.22 81.72 5.34
CA MET A 1 -6.61 80.90 4.27
C MET A 1 -5.93 79.69 4.90
N LYS A 2 -6.57 78.52 4.85
CA LYS A 2 -5.97 77.22 5.14
C LYS A 2 -6.55 76.25 4.11
N SER A 3 -5.69 75.75 3.24
CA SER A 3 -6.02 74.85 2.12
C SER A 3 -6.25 73.42 2.65
N PRO A 4 -7.19 72.64 2.10
CA PRO A 4 -7.37 71.26 2.49
C PRO A 4 -6.37 70.35 1.79
N LEU A 5 -5.99 69.30 2.53
CA LEU A 5 -5.07 68.24 2.18
C LEU A 5 -5.65 67.37 1.05
N LEU A 6 -4.95 67.27 -0.09
CA LEU A 6 -5.24 66.32 -1.16
C LEU A 6 -4.70 64.94 -0.76
N VAL A 7 -5.58 63.98 -0.51
CA VAL A 7 -5.24 62.55 -0.42
C VAL A 7 -5.27 61.97 -1.83
N ALA A 8 -4.10 61.65 -2.38
CA ALA A 8 -3.98 60.89 -3.61
C ALA A 8 -4.27 59.41 -3.31
N LEU A 9 -5.42 58.91 -3.77
CA LEU A 9 -5.74 57.48 -3.80
C LEU A 9 -4.88 56.82 -4.89
N SER A 10 -3.87 56.03 -4.51
CA SER A 10 -3.19 55.15 -5.46
C SER A 10 -4.08 53.94 -5.75
N LEU A 11 -4.49 53.79 -7.01
CA LEU A 11 -5.07 52.54 -7.50
C LEU A 11 -3.99 51.46 -7.51
N THR A 12 -4.04 50.54 -6.54
CA THR A 12 -3.38 49.24 -6.67
C THR A 12 -4.26 48.34 -7.54
N THR A 13 -3.84 48.17 -8.79
CA THR A 13 -4.35 47.14 -9.69
C THR A 13 -4.07 45.76 -9.07
N PHE A 14 -5.10 45.12 -8.53
CA PHE A 14 -5.06 43.69 -8.24
C PHE A 14 -5.02 42.94 -9.57
N CYS A 15 -3.82 42.61 -10.05
CA CYS A 15 -3.64 41.53 -11.02
C CYS A 15 -4.12 40.24 -10.34
N SER A 16 -5.35 39.86 -10.65
CA SER A 16 -5.87 38.54 -10.32
C SER A 16 -5.12 37.56 -11.22
N PHE A 17 -4.04 36.97 -10.73
CA PHE A 17 -3.52 35.76 -11.34
C PHE A 17 -4.58 34.70 -11.13
N SER A 18 -5.33 34.40 -12.20
CA SER A 18 -6.11 33.18 -12.27
C SER A 18 -5.12 32.03 -12.10
N ALA A 19 -5.07 31.48 -10.89
CA ALA A 19 -4.44 30.19 -10.67
C ALA A 19 -5.22 29.20 -11.55
N LEU A 20 -4.66 28.88 -12.71
CA LEU A 20 -5.05 27.70 -13.47
C LEU A 20 -4.64 26.51 -12.61
N ALA A 21 -5.52 26.13 -11.68
CA ALA A 21 -5.51 24.78 -11.16
C ALA A 21 -5.71 23.88 -12.38
N SER A 22 -4.64 23.21 -12.82
CA SER A 22 -4.78 22.09 -13.73
C SER A 22 -5.56 21.03 -12.96
N THR A 23 -6.89 21.08 -13.03
CA THR A 23 -7.72 19.94 -12.69
C THR A 23 -7.29 18.83 -13.63
N SER A 24 -6.59 17.83 -13.13
CA SER A 24 -6.34 16.62 -13.89
C SER A 24 -7.70 16.03 -14.22
N GLU A 25 -8.17 16.28 -15.44
CA GLU A 25 -9.44 15.75 -15.94
C GLU A 25 -9.25 14.26 -16.20
N CYS A 26 -9.45 13.44 -15.18
CA CYS A 26 -9.65 12.01 -15.33
C CYS A 26 -11.11 11.66 -15.08
N THR A 27 -11.59 10.68 -15.82
CA THR A 27 -12.91 10.10 -15.62
C THR A 27 -12.96 9.32 -14.31
N ASN A 28 -14.16 9.13 -13.75
CA ASN A 28 -14.36 8.24 -12.61
C ASN A 28 -13.87 6.82 -12.91
N ALA A 29 -14.01 6.35 -14.15
CA ALA A 29 -13.54 5.03 -14.57
C ALA A 29 -12.00 4.91 -14.52
N GLU A 30 -11.27 5.93 -14.96
CA GLU A 30 -9.81 5.97 -14.87
C GLU A 30 -9.34 6.02 -13.42
N ARG A 31 -9.98 6.85 -12.58
CA ARG A 31 -9.70 6.88 -11.13
C ARG A 31 -9.85 5.51 -10.50
N GLN A 32 -10.95 4.81 -10.77
CA GLN A 32 -11.19 3.48 -10.20
C GLN A 32 -10.14 2.46 -10.66
N LYS A 33 -9.69 2.52 -11.93
CA LYS A 33 -8.60 1.66 -12.41
C LYS A 33 -7.27 1.97 -11.72
N ASN A 34 -6.96 3.25 -11.52
CA ASN A 34 -5.74 3.64 -10.81
C ASN A 34 -5.77 3.18 -9.34
N LEU A 35 -6.91 3.30 -8.65
CA LEU A 35 -7.09 2.75 -7.32
C LEU A 35 -6.93 1.22 -7.30
N ALA A 36 -7.57 0.51 -8.23
CA ALA A 36 -7.46 -0.95 -8.33
C ALA A 36 -6.01 -1.42 -8.62
N ASN A 37 -5.26 -0.69 -9.44
CA ASN A 37 -3.84 -0.99 -9.68
C ASN A 37 -2.98 -0.67 -8.45
N ASN A 38 -3.28 0.42 -7.73
CA ASN A 38 -2.59 0.72 -6.47
C ASN A 38 -2.87 -0.35 -5.39
N SER A 39 -3.99 -1.08 -5.44
CA SER A 39 -4.25 -2.19 -4.51
C SER A 39 -3.18 -3.28 -4.57
N ILE A 40 -2.53 -3.49 -5.72
CA ILE A 40 -1.41 -4.44 -5.86
C ILE A 40 -0.22 -4.00 -4.99
N ALA A 41 0.09 -2.71 -4.97
CA ALA A 41 1.20 -2.18 -4.17
C ALA A 41 0.81 -2.03 -2.68
N LEU A 42 -0.40 -1.57 -2.41
CA LEU A 42 -0.85 -1.21 -1.06
C LEU A 42 -1.33 -2.42 -0.25
N PHE A 43 -1.74 -3.50 -0.92
CA PHE A 43 -2.49 -4.62 -0.33
C PHE A 43 -3.77 -4.14 0.38
N ASP A 44 -4.45 -3.16 -0.21
CA ASP A 44 -5.68 -2.59 0.32
C ASP A 44 -6.59 -2.15 -0.84
N THR A 45 -7.91 -2.21 -0.63
CA THR A 45 -8.92 -1.93 -1.66
C THR A 45 -9.73 -0.71 -1.27
N LEU A 46 -9.84 0.25 -2.20
CA LEU A 46 -10.45 1.54 -1.95
C LEU A 46 -11.56 1.81 -2.96
N ASN A 47 -12.68 2.31 -2.47
CA ASN A 47 -13.89 2.58 -3.24
C ASN A 47 -14.26 4.06 -3.20
N GLY A 48 -14.78 4.55 -4.32
CA GLY A 48 -15.24 5.94 -4.42
C GLY A 48 -14.09 6.95 -4.57
N PRO A 49 -14.38 8.25 -4.40
CA PRO A 49 -13.41 9.32 -4.64
C PRO A 49 -12.57 9.62 -3.38
N VAL A 50 -11.86 8.60 -2.88
CA VAL A 50 -11.04 8.72 -1.66
C VAL A 50 -9.98 9.80 -1.87
N LYS A 51 -9.90 10.73 -0.92
CA LYS A 51 -8.89 11.78 -0.84
C LYS A 51 -7.81 11.41 0.17
N SER A 52 -8.20 10.86 1.32
CA SER A 52 -7.26 10.39 2.33
C SER A 52 -7.85 9.27 3.18
N VAL A 53 -6.95 8.48 3.76
CA VAL A 53 -7.26 7.41 4.70
C VAL A 53 -6.29 7.52 5.87
N ILE A 54 -6.83 7.51 7.09
CA ILE A 54 -6.04 7.38 8.32
C ILE A 54 -6.38 6.04 8.94
N MET A 55 -5.35 5.21 9.15
CA MET A 55 -5.45 3.92 9.83
C MET A 55 -4.87 4.04 11.24
N SER A 56 -5.62 3.54 12.22
CA SER A 56 -5.17 3.36 13.60
C SER A 56 -5.52 1.95 14.08
N SER A 57 -5.00 1.54 15.24
CA SER A 57 -5.22 0.20 15.75
C SER A 57 -5.38 0.15 17.27
N SER A 58 -6.10 -0.88 17.72
CA SER A 58 -6.07 -1.38 19.09
C SER A 58 -5.35 -2.72 19.10
N LEU A 59 -4.26 -2.79 19.88
CA LEU A 59 -3.37 -3.94 19.94
C LEU A 59 -3.50 -4.60 21.31
N PRO A 60 -3.70 -5.93 21.39
CA PRO A 60 -3.71 -6.63 22.68
C PRO A 60 -2.30 -6.67 23.28
N ASP A 61 -2.21 -6.59 24.61
CA ASP A 61 -0.93 -6.52 25.34
C ASP A 61 -0.05 -7.74 25.10
N ASP A 62 -0.66 -8.92 25.03
CA ASP A 62 -0.04 -10.22 24.77
C ASP A 62 0.10 -10.55 23.28
N GLY A 63 -0.38 -9.67 22.39
CA GLY A 63 -0.29 -9.83 20.94
C GLY A 63 1.11 -9.58 20.39
N ARG A 64 1.35 -10.09 19.18
CA ARG A 64 2.61 -9.89 18.45
C ARG A 64 2.69 -8.54 17.75
N PHE A 65 1.57 -7.94 17.39
CA PHE A 65 1.53 -6.60 16.83
C PHE A 65 1.90 -5.57 17.90
N LYS A 66 2.80 -4.63 17.55
CA LYS A 66 3.30 -3.59 18.47
C LYS A 66 3.10 -2.17 17.98
N ALA A 67 3.03 -1.99 16.67
CA ALA A 67 2.57 -0.76 16.07
C ALA A 67 1.85 -1.10 14.78
N LEU A 68 0.69 -0.49 14.57
CA LEU A 68 0.01 -0.55 13.28
C LEU A 68 -0.76 0.75 13.08
N LYS A 69 -0.25 1.58 12.18
CA LYS A 69 -0.84 2.88 11.84
C LYS A 69 -0.50 3.27 10.42
N GLY A 70 -1.35 4.06 9.80
CA GLY A 70 -1.20 4.42 8.40
C GLY A 70 -1.81 5.76 8.08
N GLU A 71 -1.24 6.42 7.08
CA GLU A 71 -1.83 7.57 6.43
C GLU A 71 -1.57 7.46 4.93
N MET A 72 -2.65 7.51 4.15
CA MET A 72 -2.58 7.56 2.69
C MET A 72 -3.31 8.79 2.20
N GLN A 73 -2.78 9.43 1.15
CA GLN A 73 -3.45 10.52 0.45
C GLN A 73 -3.42 10.25 -1.04
N PHE A 74 -4.51 10.56 -1.71
CA PHE A 74 -4.72 10.31 -3.13
C PHE A 74 -5.12 11.60 -3.82
N GLY A 75 -4.66 11.77 -5.05
CA GLY A 75 -5.11 12.83 -5.91
C GLY A 75 -6.47 12.52 -6.51
N GLN A 76 -7.04 13.50 -7.22
CA GLN A 76 -8.34 13.35 -7.88
C GLN A 76 -8.36 12.25 -8.95
N CYS A 77 -7.22 11.74 -9.39
CA CYS A 77 -7.14 10.64 -10.35
C CYS A 77 -6.71 9.31 -9.73
N GLY A 78 -6.73 9.23 -8.39
CA GLY A 78 -6.40 8.03 -7.66
C GLY A 78 -4.90 7.76 -7.55
N GLU A 79 -4.04 8.67 -8.03
CA GLU A 79 -2.60 8.60 -7.81
C GLU A 79 -2.26 8.79 -6.33
N LEU A 80 -1.33 8.00 -5.82
CA LEU A 80 -0.87 8.09 -4.44
C LEU A 80 0.03 9.33 -4.29
N LEU A 81 -0.40 10.26 -3.44
CA LEU A 81 0.33 11.49 -3.11
C LEU A 81 1.13 11.33 -1.82
N LYS A 82 0.67 10.46 -0.93
CA LYS A 82 1.33 10.13 0.34
C LYS A 82 1.02 8.70 0.73
N ASN A 83 2.02 7.99 1.22
CA ASN A 83 1.85 6.73 1.92
C ASN A 83 2.84 6.67 3.07
N HIS A 84 2.32 6.74 4.29
CA HIS A 84 3.07 6.56 5.52
C HIS A 84 2.39 5.46 6.30
N THR A 85 2.82 4.22 6.11
CA THR A 85 2.27 3.08 6.84
C THR A 85 3.37 2.40 7.63
N SER A 86 3.12 2.19 8.92
CA SER A 86 4.03 1.52 9.82
C SER A 86 3.32 0.31 10.42
N MET A 87 3.93 -0.86 10.25
CA MET A 87 3.57 -2.08 10.95
C MET A 87 4.82 -2.63 11.62
N GLN A 88 4.71 -2.91 12.91
CA GLN A 88 5.71 -3.60 13.69
C GLN A 88 5.06 -4.82 14.31
N GLU A 89 5.67 -5.97 14.06
CA GLU A 89 5.21 -7.26 14.55
C GLU A 89 6.41 -8.05 15.09
N TYR A 90 6.29 -8.53 16.33
CA TYR A 90 7.24 -9.48 16.89
C TYR A 90 6.86 -10.90 16.55
N PHE A 91 7.84 -11.77 16.55
CA PHE A 91 7.69 -13.17 16.27
C PHE A 91 8.48 -13.95 17.32
N GLU A 92 7.97 -15.11 17.71
CA GLU A 92 8.66 -15.97 18.70
C GLU A 92 10.06 -16.37 18.21
N ASN A 93 11.02 -16.52 19.11
CA ASN A 93 12.46 -16.66 18.80
C ASN A 93 13.19 -15.36 18.43
N GLY A 94 12.59 -14.19 18.68
CA GLY A 94 13.25 -12.88 18.63
C GLY A 94 13.36 -12.27 17.24
N LEU A 95 12.59 -12.77 16.27
CA LEU A 95 12.39 -12.12 14.98
C LEU A 95 11.43 -10.91 15.16
N GLU A 96 11.81 -9.78 14.59
CA GLU A 96 11.04 -8.54 14.54
C GLU A 96 10.90 -8.12 13.07
N THR A 97 9.67 -8.08 12.58
CA THR A 97 9.38 -7.54 11.24
C THR A 97 8.92 -6.10 11.38
N ASN A 98 9.66 -5.18 10.78
CA ASN A 98 9.33 -3.77 10.70
C ASN A 98 9.05 -3.40 9.25
N LEU A 99 7.78 -3.17 8.95
CA LEU A 99 7.37 -2.54 7.71
C LEU A 99 7.30 -1.03 7.94
N LEU A 100 8.16 -0.29 7.24
CA LEU A 100 8.17 1.17 7.24
C LEU A 100 7.94 1.65 5.81
N ARG A 101 6.66 1.72 5.41
CA ARG A 101 6.26 2.29 4.10
C ARG A 101 6.43 3.80 4.17
N THR A 102 7.67 4.27 3.97
CA THR A 102 8.02 5.68 4.08
C THR A 102 9.19 6.04 3.17
N ALA A 103 8.92 6.80 2.12
CA ALA A 103 9.79 7.88 1.70
C ALA A 103 8.93 9.15 1.70
N PRO A 104 9.15 10.13 2.59
CA PRO A 104 8.31 11.32 2.67
C PRO A 104 8.24 12.09 1.35
N ASP A 105 9.27 11.95 0.52
CA ASP A 105 9.39 12.63 -0.77
C ASP A 105 8.97 11.75 -1.96
N ASN A 106 8.70 10.45 -1.76
CA ASN A 106 8.27 9.53 -2.81
C ASN A 106 7.19 8.55 -2.31
N PRO A 107 5.91 8.81 -2.62
CA PRO A 107 4.79 7.98 -2.15
C PRO A 107 4.79 6.55 -2.72
N TYR A 108 5.64 6.26 -3.72
CA TYR A 108 5.75 4.98 -4.40
C TYR A 108 7.06 4.23 -4.09
N GLU A 109 7.74 4.62 -3.00
CA GLU A 109 8.92 3.92 -2.49
C GLU A 109 8.64 3.33 -1.11
N PHE A 110 8.70 2.00 -1.00
CA PHE A 110 8.39 1.27 0.23
C PHE A 110 9.66 0.63 0.79
N LYS A 111 9.88 0.77 2.10
CA LYS A 111 11.05 0.22 2.79
C LYS A 111 10.63 -0.79 3.84
N TYR A 112 11.36 -1.89 3.88
CA TYR A 112 11.09 -3.02 4.75
C TYR A 112 12.37 -3.31 5.50
N LYS A 113 12.24 -3.60 6.79
CA LYS A 113 13.33 -4.01 7.65
C LYS A 113 12.93 -5.29 8.37
N TYR A 114 13.55 -6.38 7.98
CA TYR A 114 13.41 -7.67 8.64
C TYR A 114 14.59 -7.82 9.61
N GLN A 115 14.33 -8.05 10.90
CA GLN A 115 15.38 -8.22 11.90
C GLN A 115 15.22 -9.55 12.64
N ILE A 116 16.26 -10.36 12.64
CA ILE A 116 16.37 -11.54 13.48
C ILE A 116 17.24 -11.16 14.67
N LYS A 117 16.69 -11.22 15.89
CA LYS A 117 17.46 -11.01 17.13
C LYS A 117 17.49 -12.31 17.92
N ASN A 118 18.67 -12.76 18.30
CA ASN A 118 18.83 -13.77 19.35
C ASN A 118 19.78 -13.23 20.43
N ARG A 119 20.09 -14.05 21.45
CA ARG A 119 20.94 -13.64 22.58
C ARG A 119 22.34 -13.17 22.18
N TYR A 120 22.82 -13.56 21.00
CA TYR A 120 24.22 -13.40 20.59
C TYR A 120 24.40 -12.53 19.34
N LEU A 121 23.37 -12.42 18.48
CA LEU A 121 23.47 -11.67 17.23
C LEU A 121 22.14 -11.00 16.85
N THR A 122 22.26 -9.92 16.08
CA THR A 122 21.16 -9.33 15.33
C THR A 122 21.53 -9.36 13.85
N HIS A 123 20.74 -10.01 13.02
CA HIS A 123 20.86 -9.94 11.57
C HIS A 123 19.70 -9.11 11.03
N SER A 124 19.99 -8.17 10.12
CA SER A 124 18.95 -7.38 9.45
C SER A 124 19.06 -7.57 7.94
N VAL A 125 17.91 -7.71 7.29
CA VAL A 125 17.80 -7.60 5.83
C VAL A 125 16.86 -6.46 5.54
N TYR A 126 17.26 -5.60 4.62
CA TYR A 126 16.41 -4.51 4.15
C TYR A 126 15.91 -4.82 2.75
N MET A 127 14.66 -4.50 2.49
CA MET A 127 14.08 -4.54 1.15
C MET A 127 13.53 -3.16 0.82
N GLN A 128 13.68 -2.74 -0.44
CA GLN A 128 13.16 -1.48 -0.94
C GLN A 128 12.43 -1.75 -2.26
N ASP A 129 11.13 -1.46 -2.30
CA ASP A 129 10.35 -1.45 -3.54
C ASP A 129 10.21 -0.03 -4.06
N ILE A 130 10.45 0.17 -5.35
CA ILE A 130 10.29 1.44 -6.05
C ILE A 130 9.34 1.21 -7.22
N TYR A 131 8.14 1.76 -7.15
CA TYR A 131 7.13 1.64 -8.19
C TYR A 131 7.23 2.83 -9.16
N ASN A 132 7.48 2.54 -10.44
CA ASN A 132 7.54 3.55 -11.49
C ASN A 132 6.16 3.74 -12.11
N ARG A 133 5.89 4.96 -12.58
CA ARG A 133 4.61 5.32 -13.19
C ARG A 133 4.81 5.97 -14.54
N ASN A 134 3.87 5.72 -15.44
CA ASN A 134 3.78 6.44 -16.69
C ASN A 134 3.12 7.83 -16.50
N ASN A 135 3.03 8.60 -17.59
CA ASN A 135 2.42 9.92 -17.61
C ASN A 135 0.90 9.96 -17.29
N LYS A 136 0.23 8.81 -17.21
CA LYS A 136 -1.17 8.66 -16.80
C LYS A 136 -1.31 8.20 -15.34
N ASN A 137 -0.22 8.23 -14.57
CA ASN A 137 -0.14 7.75 -13.19
C ASN A 137 -0.39 6.25 -13.01
N GLN A 138 -0.27 5.45 -14.07
CA GLN A 138 -0.40 3.99 -14.00
C GLN A 138 0.94 3.36 -13.66
N LEU A 139 0.95 2.29 -12.86
CA LEU A 139 2.18 1.57 -12.49
C LEU A 139 2.78 0.88 -13.72
N GLU A 140 3.99 1.24 -14.12
CA GLU A 140 4.62 0.69 -15.34
C GLU A 140 5.61 -0.43 -15.00
N SER A 141 6.37 -0.26 -13.92
CA SER A 141 7.32 -1.25 -13.44
C SER A 141 7.55 -1.10 -11.93
N LYS A 142 8.23 -2.09 -11.35
CA LYS A 142 8.72 -2.05 -9.97
C LYS A 142 10.18 -2.49 -9.95
N THR A 143 10.99 -1.82 -9.16
CA THR A 143 12.35 -2.26 -8.84
C THR A 143 12.40 -2.62 -7.37
N THR A 144 12.73 -3.86 -7.06
CA THR A 144 12.93 -4.33 -5.68
C THR A 144 14.42 -4.49 -5.43
N ARG A 145 14.95 -3.92 -4.35
CA ARG A 145 16.35 -4.03 -3.95
C ARG A 145 16.47 -4.64 -2.57
N TYR A 146 17.39 -5.58 -2.42
CA TYR A 146 17.70 -6.21 -1.14
C TYR A 146 19.06 -5.73 -0.66
N TYR A 147 19.15 -5.43 0.63
CA TYR A 147 20.39 -4.99 1.26
C TYR A 147 20.71 -5.80 2.51
N SER A 148 22.01 -6.03 2.72
CA SER A 148 22.53 -6.62 3.96
C SER A 148 22.38 -5.67 5.14
N ASN A 149 22.69 -6.16 6.33
CA ASN A 149 22.69 -5.37 7.55
C ASN A 149 23.68 -4.17 7.48
N GLU A 150 24.77 -4.34 6.74
CA GLU A 150 25.83 -3.37 6.50
C GLU A 150 25.50 -2.38 5.38
N GLY A 151 24.36 -2.58 4.71
CA GLY A 151 23.88 -1.73 3.60
C GLY A 151 24.44 -2.11 2.24
N GLU A 152 25.07 -3.28 2.10
CA GLU A 152 25.54 -3.79 0.81
C GLU A 152 24.35 -4.27 -0.02
N LEU A 153 24.32 -3.93 -1.32
CA LEU A 153 23.29 -4.41 -2.23
C LEU A 153 23.48 -5.91 -2.48
N LEU A 154 22.51 -6.72 -2.06
CA LEU A 154 22.50 -8.17 -2.22
C LEU A 154 21.93 -8.59 -3.57
N ASP A 155 20.82 -7.99 -3.98
CA ASP A 155 20.16 -8.29 -5.25
C ASP A 155 19.28 -7.11 -5.70
N THR A 156 18.97 -7.07 -6.99
CA THR A 156 17.94 -6.22 -7.57
C THR A 156 17.04 -7.05 -8.45
N MET A 157 15.73 -6.93 -8.25
CA MET A 157 14.71 -7.53 -9.09
C MET A 157 13.97 -6.43 -9.86
N GLU A 158 13.73 -6.68 -11.14
CA GLU A 158 12.91 -5.83 -12.01
C GLU A 158 11.60 -6.54 -12.32
N THR A 159 10.50 -5.81 -12.11
CA THR A 159 9.14 -6.26 -12.38
C THR A 159 8.53 -5.41 -13.48
N GLN A 160 7.96 -6.06 -14.49
CA GLN A 160 7.20 -5.42 -15.57
C GLN A 160 5.72 -5.77 -15.45
N TYR A 161 4.84 -4.77 -15.55
CA TYR A 161 3.40 -4.96 -15.47
C TYR A 161 2.77 -5.11 -16.85
N HIS A 162 1.84 -6.06 -16.98
CA HIS A 162 1.04 -6.28 -18.18
C HIS A 162 -0.41 -5.91 -17.96
N TYR A 163 -0.99 -5.22 -18.93
CA TYR A 163 -2.30 -4.60 -18.81
C TYR A 163 -3.33 -5.21 -19.76
N THR A 164 -4.55 -5.38 -19.25
CA THR A 164 -5.76 -5.59 -20.07
C THR A 164 -6.82 -4.59 -19.65
N ASN A 165 -7.38 -3.85 -20.59
CA ASN A 165 -8.41 -2.84 -20.33
C ASN A 165 -8.05 -1.79 -19.26
N GLY A 166 -6.76 -1.53 -19.05
CA GLY A 166 -6.24 -0.58 -18.06
C GLY A 166 -6.10 -1.12 -16.63
N LEU A 167 -6.34 -2.42 -16.42
CA LEU A 167 -6.03 -3.14 -15.19
C LEU A 167 -4.76 -3.99 -15.39
N ILE A 168 -3.94 -4.09 -14.34
CA ILE A 168 -2.75 -4.97 -14.35
C ILE A 168 -3.21 -6.42 -14.22
N THR A 169 -3.06 -7.22 -15.27
CA THR A 169 -3.50 -8.62 -15.26
C THR A 169 -2.39 -9.61 -14.94
N SER A 170 -1.13 -9.19 -15.10
CA SER A 170 0.02 -9.96 -14.64
C SER A 170 1.25 -9.09 -14.45
N GLU A 171 2.22 -9.63 -13.74
CA GLU A 171 3.57 -9.10 -13.66
C GLU A 171 4.60 -10.19 -13.92
N ILE A 172 5.75 -9.80 -14.47
CA ILE A 172 6.91 -10.66 -14.62
C ILE A 172 8.06 -10.04 -13.86
N THR A 173 8.60 -10.76 -12.90
CA THR A 173 9.74 -10.34 -12.07
C THR A 173 10.97 -11.17 -12.40
N GLN A 174 12.13 -10.53 -12.51
CA GLN A 174 13.41 -11.20 -12.76
C GLN A 174 14.53 -10.52 -11.96
N SER A 175 15.46 -11.29 -11.40
CA SER A 175 16.69 -10.72 -10.83
C SER A 175 17.60 -10.20 -11.95
N ILE A 176 18.29 -9.09 -11.72
CA ILE A 176 19.31 -8.59 -12.65
C ILE A 176 20.54 -9.50 -12.73
N THR A 177 20.65 -10.45 -11.80
CA THR A 177 21.70 -11.46 -11.81
C THR A 177 21.49 -12.38 -13.03
N PRO A 178 22.54 -12.65 -13.83
CA PRO A 178 22.45 -13.55 -14.98
C PRO A 178 21.89 -14.92 -14.61
N ASP A 179 21.10 -15.52 -15.51
CA ASP A 179 20.51 -16.86 -15.39
C ASP A 179 19.47 -17.05 -14.28
N SER A 180 18.93 -15.96 -13.71
CA SER A 180 17.78 -16.06 -12.81
C SER A 180 16.48 -16.37 -13.58
N ASP A 181 15.69 -17.29 -13.02
CA ASP A 181 14.36 -17.62 -13.53
C ASP A 181 13.42 -16.41 -13.41
N LYS A 182 12.46 -16.34 -14.34
CA LYS A 182 11.40 -15.33 -14.31
C LYS A 182 10.24 -15.86 -13.47
N ILE A 183 9.77 -15.01 -12.56
CA ILE A 183 8.59 -15.27 -11.73
C ILE A 183 7.41 -14.55 -12.37
N ALA A 184 6.29 -15.25 -12.57
CA ALA A 184 5.09 -14.69 -13.18
C ALA A 184 3.91 -14.73 -12.20
N THR A 185 3.36 -13.56 -11.90
CA THR A 185 2.20 -13.42 -11.02
C THR A 185 1.01 -12.93 -11.83
N HIS A 186 -0.15 -13.57 -11.64
CA HIS A 186 -1.38 -13.29 -12.37
C HIS A 186 -2.44 -12.74 -11.43
N TYR A 187 -3.16 -11.72 -11.90
CA TYR A 187 -4.20 -11.02 -11.16
C TYR A 187 -5.55 -11.27 -11.80
N THR A 188 -6.54 -11.57 -10.96
CA THR A 188 -7.94 -11.74 -11.38
C THR A 188 -8.81 -10.71 -10.68
N TYR A 189 -9.93 -10.36 -11.32
CA TYR A 189 -10.80 -9.27 -10.91
C TYR A 189 -12.26 -9.72 -10.91
N THR A 190 -13.08 -9.08 -10.08
CA THR A 190 -14.53 -9.14 -10.15
C THR A 190 -15.03 -8.48 -11.45
N ASP A 191 -16.27 -8.73 -11.85
CA ASP A 191 -16.90 -8.03 -13.00
C ASP A 191 -16.93 -6.50 -12.86
N GLN A 192 -16.94 -5.99 -11.62
CA GLN A 192 -16.85 -4.57 -11.29
C GLN A 192 -15.41 -4.00 -11.36
N GLY A 193 -14.41 -4.82 -11.73
CA GLY A 193 -13.01 -4.41 -11.85
C GLY A 193 -12.24 -4.31 -10.52
N LYS A 194 -12.73 -4.93 -9.44
CA LYS A 194 -12.03 -5.01 -8.15
C LYS A 194 -11.11 -6.21 -8.11
N LEU A 195 -9.93 -6.05 -7.52
CA LEU A 195 -8.94 -7.12 -7.41
C LEU A 195 -9.50 -8.25 -6.55
N LEU A 196 -9.53 -9.46 -7.11
CA LEU A 196 -10.06 -10.65 -6.45
C LEU A 196 -8.95 -11.53 -5.90
N LYS A 197 -7.91 -11.79 -6.69
CA LYS A 197 -6.87 -12.76 -6.33
C LYS A 197 -5.58 -12.52 -7.09
N ALA A 198 -4.45 -12.82 -6.45
CA ALA A 198 -3.16 -12.99 -7.11
C ALA A 198 -2.63 -14.42 -6.95
N VAL A 199 -2.04 -14.94 -8.02
CA VAL A 199 -1.44 -16.28 -8.06
C VAL A 199 -0.05 -16.21 -8.70
N GLU A 200 0.95 -16.76 -8.01
CA GLU A 200 2.33 -16.93 -8.46
C GLU A 200 2.66 -18.42 -8.40
N ASP A 201 3.09 -19.03 -9.51
CA ASP A 201 3.43 -20.47 -9.60
C ASP A 201 2.41 -21.40 -8.92
N ASP A 202 1.12 -21.21 -9.27
CA ASP A 202 -0.05 -21.91 -8.69
C ASP A 202 -0.30 -21.68 -7.18
N LYS A 203 0.50 -20.84 -6.52
CA LYS A 203 0.32 -20.43 -5.12
C LYS A 203 -0.44 -19.13 -5.04
N THR A 204 -1.43 -19.08 -4.17
CA THR A 204 -2.20 -17.85 -3.94
C THR A 204 -1.38 -16.91 -3.06
N LEU A 205 -1.09 -15.70 -3.55
CA LEU A 205 -0.39 -14.66 -2.78
C LEU A 205 -1.36 -13.83 -1.95
N PHE A 206 -2.53 -13.54 -2.50
CA PHE A 206 -3.63 -12.93 -1.75
C PHE A 206 -4.98 -13.24 -2.40
N ASP A 207 -6.03 -13.15 -1.59
CA ASP A 207 -7.42 -13.42 -1.95
C ASP A 207 -8.36 -12.42 -1.25
N TYR A 208 -9.28 -11.84 -2.01
CA TYR A 208 -10.28 -10.89 -1.56
C TYR A 208 -11.67 -11.47 -1.73
N GLN A 209 -12.52 -11.29 -0.72
CA GLN A 209 -13.90 -11.71 -0.74
C GLN A 209 -14.82 -10.50 -0.62
N TYR A 210 -15.72 -10.35 -1.58
CA TYR A 210 -16.68 -9.25 -1.62
C TYR A 210 -18.12 -9.79 -1.57
N ASP A 211 -19.05 -8.96 -1.09
CA ASP A 211 -20.48 -9.20 -1.35
C ASP A 211 -20.88 -8.76 -2.77
N LYS A 212 -22.18 -8.90 -3.10
CA LYS A 212 -22.71 -8.58 -4.43
C LYS A 212 -22.68 -7.09 -4.74
N GLU A 213 -22.70 -6.26 -3.71
CA GLU A 213 -22.63 -4.81 -3.75
C GLU A 213 -21.17 -4.31 -3.80
N GLY A 214 -20.20 -5.23 -3.78
CA GLY A 214 -18.77 -4.98 -3.88
C GLY A 214 -18.13 -4.56 -2.55
N LYS A 215 -18.80 -4.78 -1.43
CA LYS A 215 -18.29 -4.53 -0.09
C LYS A 215 -17.22 -5.56 0.25
N ILE A 216 -16.04 -5.11 0.69
CA ILE A 216 -14.98 -6.03 1.13
C ILE A 216 -15.42 -6.72 2.42
N LEU A 217 -15.51 -8.04 2.42
CA LEU A 217 -15.86 -8.83 3.59
C LEU A 217 -14.60 -9.32 4.30
N LYS A 218 -13.67 -9.84 3.50
CA LYS A 218 -12.46 -10.50 3.98
C LYS A 218 -11.34 -10.38 2.96
N GLN A 219 -10.12 -10.28 3.44
CA GLN A 219 -8.91 -10.43 2.63
C GLN A 219 -7.93 -11.36 3.35
N VAL A 220 -7.17 -12.12 2.58
CA VAL A 220 -6.08 -12.95 3.09
C VAL A 220 -4.85 -12.71 2.25
N GLN A 221 -3.72 -12.42 2.89
CA GLN A 221 -2.41 -12.34 2.28
C GLN A 221 -1.55 -13.50 2.79
N TYR A 222 -0.89 -14.21 1.87
CA TYR A 222 0.03 -15.29 2.16
C TYR A 222 1.47 -14.85 1.85
N ILE A 223 2.35 -15.03 2.82
CA ILE A 223 3.75 -14.62 2.72
C ILE A 223 4.63 -15.77 3.19
N LYS A 224 5.67 -16.08 2.41
CA LYS A 224 6.73 -16.96 2.88
C LYS A 224 7.68 -16.16 3.77
N GLY A 225 7.84 -16.59 5.00
CA GLY A 225 8.75 -15.97 5.95
C GLY A 225 10.22 -16.30 5.65
N VAL A 226 11.12 -15.67 6.39
CA VAL A 226 12.57 -15.76 6.17
C VAL A 226 13.13 -17.15 6.50
N TYR A 227 12.43 -17.94 7.32
CA TYR A 227 12.78 -19.32 7.65
C TYR A 227 11.94 -20.34 6.89
N ASP A 228 11.37 -19.94 5.75
CA ASP A 228 10.47 -20.79 4.99
C ASP A 228 9.18 -21.14 5.78
N GLU A 229 8.83 -20.36 6.82
CA GLU A 229 7.55 -20.50 7.51
C GLU A 229 6.42 -19.89 6.68
N ASP A 230 5.23 -20.49 6.72
CA ASP A 230 4.06 -19.94 6.04
C ASP A 230 3.37 -18.93 6.95
N LYS A 231 3.31 -17.68 6.51
CA LYS A 231 2.56 -16.61 7.19
C LYS A 231 1.30 -16.29 6.43
N SER A 232 0.23 -16.02 7.16
CA SER A 232 -0.97 -15.42 6.58
C SER A 232 -1.48 -14.28 7.43
N TYR A 233 -1.82 -13.17 6.78
CA TYR A 233 -2.55 -12.05 7.36
C TYR A 233 -3.96 -12.07 6.83
N GLU A 234 -4.94 -12.27 7.70
CA GLU A 234 -6.35 -12.25 7.36
C GLU A 234 -6.98 -11.00 7.97
N THR A 235 -7.69 -10.22 7.16
CA THR A 235 -8.57 -9.18 7.71
C THR A 235 -10.03 -9.49 7.42
N THR A 236 -10.88 -9.21 8.40
CA THR A 236 -12.34 -9.35 8.28
C THR A 236 -12.98 -8.04 8.68
N CYS A 237 -13.70 -7.44 7.73
CA CYS A 237 -14.33 -6.16 7.96
C CYS A 237 -15.63 -6.30 8.78
N ILE A 238 -15.84 -5.35 9.69
CA ILE A 238 -16.94 -5.31 10.67
C ILE A 238 -17.90 -4.18 10.36
N GLU A 239 -17.38 -3.02 9.97
CA GLU A 239 -18.16 -1.81 9.70
C GLU A 239 -17.72 -1.17 8.39
N TRP A 240 -18.66 -0.55 7.68
CA TRP A 240 -18.40 0.04 6.37
C TRP A 240 -19.04 1.41 6.26
N ASP A 241 -18.43 2.26 5.43
CA ASP A 241 -18.98 3.55 5.12
C ASP A 241 -19.91 3.54 3.90
N LYS A 242 -20.37 4.73 3.51
CA LYS A 242 -21.29 4.93 2.39
C LYS A 242 -20.75 4.51 1.01
N TYR A 243 -19.44 4.29 0.88
CA TYR A 243 -18.80 3.81 -0.35
C TYR A 243 -18.37 2.34 -0.24
N ASN A 244 -18.79 1.64 0.80
CA ASN A 244 -18.42 0.26 1.10
C ASN A 244 -16.92 0.07 1.41
N ASN A 245 -16.23 1.12 1.88
CA ASN A 245 -14.90 0.99 2.45
C ASN A 245 -14.98 0.55 3.91
N CYS A 246 -14.02 -0.25 4.35
CA CYS A 246 -14.00 -0.77 5.71
C CYS A 246 -13.63 0.31 6.72
N LEU A 247 -14.52 0.62 7.68
CA LEU A 247 -14.26 1.55 8.78
C LEU A 247 -13.59 0.86 9.97
N GLN A 248 -13.88 -0.42 10.16
CA GLN A 248 -13.32 -1.22 11.25
C GLN A 248 -13.17 -2.67 10.82
N GLU A 249 -12.01 -3.27 11.10
CA GLU A 249 -11.76 -4.68 10.84
C GLU A 249 -10.95 -5.36 11.95
N THR A 250 -11.03 -6.69 12.00
CA THR A 250 -10.04 -7.48 12.72
C THR A 250 -8.94 -7.90 11.78
N LEU A 251 -7.68 -7.77 12.20
CA LEU A 251 -6.50 -8.35 11.56
C LEU A 251 -6.01 -9.54 12.38
N GLU A 252 -5.82 -10.68 11.73
CA GLU A 252 -5.33 -11.93 12.31
C GLU A 252 -4.06 -12.38 11.57
N SER A 253 -2.98 -12.62 12.31
CA SER A 253 -1.70 -13.09 11.78
C SER A 253 -1.42 -14.49 12.28
N THR A 254 -1.38 -15.45 11.35
CA THR A 254 -1.13 -16.86 11.63
C THR A 254 0.20 -17.28 11.02
N ILE A 255 0.95 -18.09 11.77
CA ILE A 255 2.22 -18.64 11.32
C ILE A 255 2.15 -20.15 11.43
N LYS A 256 2.56 -20.81 10.35
CA LYS A 256 2.64 -22.27 10.28
C LYS A 256 4.04 -22.72 9.90
N ILE A 257 4.45 -23.82 10.53
CA ILE A 257 5.64 -24.60 10.16
C ILE A 257 5.14 -26.03 9.96
N ASP A 258 5.48 -26.65 8.82
CA ASP A 258 5.01 -28.00 8.47
C ASP A 258 3.48 -28.17 8.59
N ASN A 259 2.72 -27.15 8.18
CA ASN A 259 1.26 -27.03 8.29
C ASN A 259 0.68 -26.95 9.72
N GLU A 260 1.50 -26.97 10.77
CA GLU A 260 1.06 -26.78 12.14
C GLU A 260 1.11 -25.31 12.53
N THR A 261 0.02 -24.80 13.13
CA THR A 261 0.01 -23.43 13.65
C THR A 261 0.91 -23.36 14.88
N VAL A 262 2.03 -22.66 14.73
CA VAL A 262 3.00 -22.45 15.81
C VAL A 262 2.75 -21.15 16.55
N ASN A 263 2.14 -20.15 15.89
CA ASN A 263 1.87 -18.87 16.50
C ASN A 263 0.70 -18.13 15.84
N TYR A 264 0.02 -17.30 16.62
CA TYR A 264 -1.16 -16.54 16.24
C TYR A 264 -1.19 -15.17 16.95
N SER A 265 -1.70 -14.14 16.28
CA SER A 265 -1.90 -12.81 16.86
C SER A 265 -3.10 -12.12 16.23
N LYS A 266 -3.74 -11.22 16.97
CA LYS A 266 -4.91 -10.46 16.53
C LYS A 266 -4.76 -8.97 16.85
N ALA A 267 -5.34 -8.11 16.03
CA ALA A 267 -5.49 -6.68 16.25
C ALA A 267 -6.85 -6.20 15.72
N THR A 268 -7.29 -5.04 16.17
CA THR A 268 -8.44 -4.34 15.57
C THR A 268 -7.94 -3.07 14.91
N LEU A 269 -8.31 -2.85 13.65
CA LEU A 269 -7.95 -1.66 12.87
C LEU A 269 -9.16 -0.77 12.69
N TYR A 270 -8.90 0.54 12.65
CA TYR A 270 -9.91 1.57 12.45
C TYR A 270 -9.45 2.51 11.35
N TYR A 271 -10.38 2.89 10.49
CA TYR A 271 -10.12 3.73 9.33
C TYR A 271 -11.03 4.95 9.34
N THR A 272 -10.42 6.10 9.06
CA THR A 272 -11.13 7.34 8.79
C THR A 272 -10.85 7.76 7.35
N TYR A 273 -11.92 7.98 6.57
CA TYR A 273 -11.83 8.39 5.18
C TYR A 273 -12.27 9.83 4.98
N GLU A 274 -11.51 10.56 4.16
CA GLU A 274 -11.99 11.78 3.49
C GLU A 274 -12.23 11.51 2.01
N TYR A 275 -13.21 12.20 1.45
CA TYR A 275 -13.60 12.06 0.05
C TYR A 275 -13.59 13.41 -0.67
N TYR A 276 -13.28 13.39 -1.96
CA TYR A 276 -13.61 14.51 -2.82
C TYR A 276 -15.14 14.64 -2.96
N GLN A 277 -15.60 15.89 -3.03
CA GLN A 277 -17.01 16.23 -3.27
C GLN A 277 -17.36 16.09 -4.75
#